data_AF-A0A4Q7DX42-F1
#
_entry.id   AF-A0A4Q7DX42-F1
#
_cell.length_a   1.000
_cell.length_b   1.000
_cell.length_c   1.000
_cell.angle_alpha   90.00
_cell.angle_beta   90.00
_cell.angle_gamma   90.00
#
_symmetry.space_group_name_H-M   'P 1'
#
loop_
_entity.id
_entity.type
_entity.pdbx_description
1 polymer ?
#
loop_
_entity_poly.entity_id
_entity_poly.type
_entity_poly.pdbx_seq_one_letter_code
_entity_poly.pdbx_strand_id
1 'polypeptide(L)'
;TTERTRHFLVKKPKKILQLRLEDKNVFNAIHLNSIGYVFEFGPKEVVSTRKHSGSSKNWNAAHRYGTETSGGLTLATQLWEPRSLSLETNDWQQVGPVMEGLAVNGGWAYSSWYRSAAASDQLKGNIVAFNMKKLNKYQAQYLSPRSYLYKKLSFGKFKSYSQNVKVSPYMRLGHGQSLGASSKYIYVLANENKLPGGASNGFYSEEILQLKKSDLTINKVWSIRVDVGSSGRYFYNAAFAGDNTMYGVFHNAAFGRYEFWRLNLVNNRWQVSQVTATQSHFVKQQAGSSPVQGFSVSGSNMYLAFNNLIFKLQTDGIYQKTWKHVSNREIEGLASDGSQLYAQLAQRGEILSGRWQKAEK
;
A
#
# COMPACT_ATOMS: atom_id res chain seq x y z
N THR A 1 -48.29 -8.93 49.68
CA THR A 1 -48.83 -9.69 48.54
C THR A 1 -48.27 -9.12 47.25
N THR A 2 -47.17 -9.73 46.81
CA THR A 2 -46.49 -9.76 45.49
C THR A 2 -46.94 -8.82 44.36
N GLU A 3 -46.11 -7.79 44.10
CA GLU A 3 -45.99 -7.15 42.78
C GLU A 3 -44.95 -7.89 41.92
N ARG A 4 -45.33 -8.17 40.67
CA ARG A 4 -44.55 -8.91 39.67
C ARG A 4 -43.59 -7.98 38.93
N THR A 5 -42.29 -8.06 39.22
CA THR A 5 -41.25 -7.48 38.36
C THR A 5 -40.89 -8.47 37.24
N ARG A 6 -41.26 -8.13 36.00
CA ARG A 6 -40.83 -8.87 34.79
C ARG A 6 -39.34 -8.63 34.56
N HIS A 7 -38.54 -9.68 34.73
CA HIS A 7 -37.13 -9.68 34.34
C HIS A 7 -37.02 -9.93 32.83
N PHE A 8 -36.52 -8.94 32.09
CA PHE A 8 -36.05 -9.16 30.73
C PHE A 8 -34.68 -9.86 30.78
N LEU A 9 -34.64 -11.10 30.30
CA LEU A 9 -33.42 -11.85 30.03
C LEU A 9 -32.61 -11.14 28.95
N VAL A 10 -31.64 -10.31 29.35
CA VAL A 10 -30.58 -9.85 28.47
C VAL A 10 -29.66 -11.05 28.19
N LYS A 11 -29.75 -11.60 26.98
CA LYS A 11 -28.80 -12.61 26.49
C LYS A 11 -27.38 -12.06 26.64
N LYS A 12 -26.55 -12.77 27.40
CA LYS A 12 -25.11 -12.53 27.54
C LYS A 12 -24.47 -12.35 26.15
N PRO A 13 -23.53 -11.38 25.97
CA PRO A 13 -22.81 -11.26 24.71
C PRO A 13 -22.02 -12.53 24.43
N LYS A 14 -22.17 -13.03 23.20
CA LYS A 14 -21.44 -14.20 22.69
C LYS A 14 -19.94 -13.94 22.80
N LYS A 15 -19.23 -14.97 23.30
CA LYS A 15 -17.77 -15.09 23.35
C LYS A 15 -17.10 -14.41 22.15
N ILE A 16 -16.17 -13.52 22.45
CA ILE A 16 -15.19 -12.98 21.51
C ILE A 16 -14.46 -14.17 20.89
N LEU A 17 -14.56 -14.30 19.57
CA LEU A 17 -13.84 -15.29 18.79
C LEU A 17 -12.36 -14.89 18.83
N GLN A 18 -11.59 -15.45 19.75
CA GLN A 18 -10.14 -15.46 19.64
C GLN A 18 -9.82 -16.36 18.45
N LEU A 19 -9.48 -15.76 17.32
CA LEU A 19 -9.01 -16.46 16.13
C LEU A 19 -7.77 -17.27 16.53
N ARG A 20 -7.95 -18.57 16.80
CA ARG A 20 -6.86 -19.53 16.74
C ARG A 20 -6.45 -19.61 15.27
N LEU A 21 -5.28 -19.06 14.97
CA LEU A 21 -4.53 -19.40 13.77
C LEU A 21 -4.15 -20.88 13.91
N GLU A 22 -5.00 -21.76 13.42
CA GLU A 22 -4.65 -23.17 13.24
C GLU A 22 -3.61 -23.25 12.11
N ASP A 23 -2.48 -23.86 12.44
CA ASP A 23 -1.25 -24.05 11.65
C ASP A 23 -1.45 -24.20 10.13
N LYS A 24 -1.38 -23.07 9.41
CA LYS A 24 -1.19 -23.02 7.95
C LYS A 24 0.05 -22.23 7.53
N ASN A 25 0.99 -22.02 8.46
CA ASN A 25 2.23 -21.31 8.17
C ASN A 25 3.18 -22.22 7.38
N VAL A 26 3.40 -21.88 6.11
CA VAL A 26 4.46 -22.49 5.31
C VAL A 26 5.71 -21.62 5.49
N PHE A 27 6.68 -22.12 6.25
CA PHE A 27 7.98 -21.48 6.41
C PHE A 27 8.93 -21.91 5.27
N ASN A 28 9.51 -20.96 4.55
CA ASN A 28 10.48 -21.25 3.48
C ASN A 28 11.74 -20.41 3.67
N ALA A 29 12.90 -21.07 3.78
CA ALA A 29 14.22 -20.46 3.61
C ALA A 29 14.71 -20.74 2.19
N ILE A 30 15.17 -19.71 1.46
CA ILE A 30 15.68 -19.82 0.09
C ILE A 30 17.19 -19.60 0.12
N HIS A 31 17.96 -20.66 -0.10
CA HIS A 31 19.41 -20.59 -0.29
C HIS A 31 19.74 -20.53 -1.79
N LEU A 32 20.41 -19.45 -2.22
CA LEU A 32 20.76 -19.22 -3.62
C LEU A 32 22.15 -19.74 -3.94
N ASN A 33 22.25 -20.83 -4.72
CA ASN A 33 23.52 -21.33 -5.24
C ASN A 33 23.69 -21.09 -6.76
N SER A 34 22.69 -20.57 -7.49
CA SER A 34 22.76 -20.50 -8.97
C SER A 34 21.98 -19.37 -9.68
N ILE A 35 21.43 -18.37 -8.98
CA ILE A 35 20.78 -17.23 -9.65
C ILE A 35 21.81 -16.13 -9.91
N GLY A 36 22.10 -15.87 -11.19
CA GLY A 36 22.99 -14.79 -11.61
C GLY A 36 22.38 -13.40 -11.36
N TYR A 37 23.23 -12.44 -11.02
CA TYR A 37 22.86 -11.03 -10.93
C TYR A 37 22.99 -10.35 -12.29
N VAL A 38 21.98 -9.60 -12.68
CA VAL A 38 22.08 -8.63 -13.79
C VAL A 38 22.27 -7.24 -13.19
N PHE A 39 23.31 -6.54 -13.63
CA PHE A 39 23.65 -5.19 -13.15
C PHE A 39 23.45 -4.17 -14.27
N GLU A 40 22.67 -3.15 -13.97
CA GLU A 40 22.37 -2.05 -14.89
C GLU A 40 22.82 -0.71 -14.33
N PHE A 41 23.22 0.20 -15.20
CA PHE A 41 23.53 1.57 -14.81
C PHE A 41 22.24 2.29 -14.35
N GLY A 42 22.33 2.98 -13.22
CA GLY A 42 21.23 3.79 -12.71
C GLY A 42 21.28 5.25 -13.16
N PRO A 43 20.22 6.02 -12.87
CA PRO A 43 20.22 7.45 -13.15
C PRO A 43 21.19 8.19 -12.23
N LYS A 44 21.59 9.39 -12.65
CA LYS A 44 22.18 10.37 -11.72
C LYS A 44 21.21 10.64 -10.58
N GLU A 45 21.74 10.68 -9.37
CA GLU A 45 20.93 10.95 -8.18
C GLU A 45 20.30 12.33 -8.20
N VAL A 46 19.00 12.39 -7.88
CA VAL A 46 18.23 13.63 -7.86
C VAL A 46 17.80 14.02 -6.45
N VAL A 47 17.45 15.29 -6.26
CA VAL A 47 16.99 15.80 -4.96
C VAL A 47 15.46 15.66 -4.86
N SER A 48 15.04 14.89 -3.87
CA SER A 48 13.65 14.75 -3.42
C SER A 48 13.21 15.91 -2.52
N THR A 49 11.91 16.20 -2.42
CA THR A 49 11.40 17.14 -1.43
C THR A 49 11.57 16.58 0.00
N ARG A 50 12.17 17.40 0.88
CA ARG A 50 12.45 17.04 2.28
C ARG A 50 11.32 17.35 3.25
N LYS A 51 10.47 18.31 2.88
CA LYS A 51 9.35 18.78 3.70
C LYS A 51 8.08 18.68 2.89
N HIS A 52 7.12 17.95 3.42
CA HIS A 52 5.79 17.82 2.83
C HIS A 52 4.86 18.83 3.50
N SER A 53 4.22 19.68 2.70
CA SER A 53 3.43 20.80 3.21
C SER A 53 1.96 20.67 2.87
N GLY A 54 1.14 20.44 3.89
CA GLY A 54 -0.31 20.67 3.91
C GLY A 54 -1.15 19.86 2.91
N SER A 55 -2.47 19.96 3.07
CA SER A 55 -3.42 19.45 2.08
C SER A 55 -3.33 20.24 0.78
N SER A 56 -3.60 19.58 -0.36
CA SER A 56 -3.73 20.26 -1.67
C SER A 56 -4.63 21.49 -1.54
N LYS A 57 -4.29 22.61 -2.19
CA LYS A 57 -5.18 23.79 -2.27
C LYS A 57 -6.46 23.50 -3.06
N ASN A 58 -6.46 22.48 -3.90
CA ASN A 58 -7.53 22.11 -4.82
C ASN A 58 -8.60 21.16 -4.22
N TRP A 59 -8.54 20.88 -2.92
CA TRP A 59 -9.32 19.81 -2.29
C TRP A 59 -10.84 20.03 -2.20
N ASN A 60 -11.34 21.25 -2.46
CA ASN A 60 -12.75 21.58 -2.35
C ASN A 60 -13.28 22.42 -3.52
N ALA A 61 -14.61 22.49 -3.62
CA ALA A 61 -15.32 23.20 -4.67
C ALA A 61 -14.97 24.69 -4.77
N ALA A 62 -14.64 25.35 -3.65
CA ALA A 62 -14.24 26.77 -3.66
C ALA A 62 -12.90 26.99 -4.39
N HIS A 63 -12.10 25.93 -4.52
CA HIS A 63 -10.82 25.94 -5.24
C HIS A 63 -10.88 25.12 -6.54
N ARG A 64 -12.10 24.92 -7.09
CA ARG A 64 -12.38 24.36 -8.43
C ARG A 64 -11.88 22.94 -8.73
N TYR A 65 -11.34 22.21 -7.76
CA TYR A 65 -10.78 20.87 -7.98
C TYR A 65 -9.78 20.82 -9.16
N GLY A 66 -8.60 21.42 -9.00
CA GLY A 66 -7.50 21.37 -9.98
C GLY A 66 -6.69 20.06 -9.99
N THR A 67 -5.91 19.86 -11.05
CA THR A 67 -4.91 18.76 -11.19
C THR A 67 -3.62 19.08 -10.44
N GLU A 68 -2.94 18.05 -9.92
CA GLU A 68 -1.77 18.21 -9.04
C GLU A 68 -0.40 18.15 -9.75
N THR A 69 -0.33 18.12 -11.09
CA THR A 69 0.93 17.88 -11.83
C THR A 69 1.18 18.77 -13.07
N SER A 70 2.46 19.05 -13.34
CA SER A 70 3.05 19.53 -14.61
C SER A 70 4.29 18.67 -14.97
N GLY A 71 4.73 18.65 -16.24
CA GLY A 71 6.00 18.00 -16.66
C GLY A 71 5.90 16.61 -17.32
N GLY A 72 4.84 16.33 -18.10
CA GLY A 72 4.77 15.16 -19.00
C GLY A 72 4.27 13.84 -18.40
N LEU A 73 3.97 13.79 -17.09
CA LEU A 73 3.08 12.78 -16.48
C LEU A 73 1.95 13.53 -15.79
N THR A 74 0.79 13.61 -16.44
CA THR A 74 -0.39 14.25 -15.86
C THR A 74 -1.15 13.24 -15.01
N LEU A 75 -1.07 13.40 -13.68
CA LEU A 75 -1.83 12.64 -12.71
C LEU A 75 -3.09 13.43 -12.33
N ALA A 76 -4.25 12.84 -12.56
CA ALA A 76 -5.55 13.44 -12.27
C ALA A 76 -6.27 12.70 -11.14
N THR A 77 -6.95 13.44 -10.27
CA THR A 77 -7.76 12.88 -9.19
C THR A 77 -8.73 11.84 -9.69
N GLN A 78 -8.67 10.64 -9.09
CA GLN A 78 -9.64 9.56 -9.21
C GLN A 78 -10.48 9.40 -7.95
N LEU A 79 -9.94 9.76 -6.79
CA LEU A 79 -10.68 9.73 -5.54
C LEU A 79 -10.01 10.64 -4.50
N TRP A 80 -10.78 11.56 -3.92
CA TRP A 80 -10.46 12.11 -2.61
C TRP A 80 -10.96 11.15 -1.54
N GLU A 81 -10.02 10.58 -0.80
CA GLU A 81 -10.33 9.63 0.24
C GLU A 81 -10.92 10.35 1.46
N PRO A 82 -11.86 9.70 2.17
CA PRO A 82 -12.29 10.17 3.49
C PRO A 82 -11.08 10.32 4.42
N ARG A 83 -11.15 11.24 5.39
CA ARG A 83 -10.09 11.34 6.40
C ARG A 83 -10.06 10.12 7.31
N SER A 84 -11.22 9.55 7.61
CA SER A 84 -11.38 8.31 8.40
C SER A 84 -12.67 7.63 7.96
N LEU A 85 -12.94 6.40 8.38
CA LEU A 85 -14.23 5.73 8.13
C LEU A 85 -15.02 5.42 9.41
N SER A 86 -14.53 5.85 10.56
CA SER A 86 -15.20 5.69 11.86
C SER A 86 -16.00 6.94 12.21
N LEU A 87 -17.25 6.75 12.66
CA LEU A 87 -18.20 7.84 12.89
C LEU A 87 -18.10 8.52 14.27
N GLU A 88 -17.33 7.92 15.19
CA GLU A 88 -16.86 8.39 16.50
C GLU A 88 -16.48 7.12 17.29
N THR A 89 -15.43 7.17 18.15
CA THR A 89 -15.11 6.31 19.32
C THR A 89 -13.61 6.02 19.47
N ASN A 90 -13.25 5.50 20.65
CA ASN A 90 -11.92 5.15 21.16
C ASN A 90 -10.96 4.52 20.13
N ASP A 91 -9.67 4.73 20.35
CA ASP A 91 -8.52 4.33 19.53
C ASP A 91 -8.63 3.00 18.77
N TRP A 92 -9.30 1.99 19.32
CA TRP A 92 -9.38 0.63 18.76
C TRP A 92 -10.37 0.47 17.60
N GLN A 93 -11.38 1.34 17.48
CA GLN A 93 -12.39 1.26 16.41
C GLN A 93 -12.10 2.22 15.25
N GLN A 94 -10.96 2.90 15.30
CA GLN A 94 -10.60 3.94 14.35
C GLN A 94 -9.96 3.38 13.08
N VAL A 95 -10.53 3.74 11.92
CA VAL A 95 -10.01 3.40 10.59
C VAL A 95 -9.51 4.68 9.91
N GLY A 96 -8.19 4.81 9.73
CA GLY A 96 -7.52 6.06 9.30
C GLY A 96 -7.15 6.97 10.48
N PRO A 97 -6.40 8.07 10.28
CA PRO A 97 -6.35 8.85 9.05
C PRO A 97 -5.06 8.72 8.26
N VAL A 98 -4.24 7.72 8.59
CA VAL A 98 -2.97 7.47 7.91
C VAL A 98 -3.21 6.39 6.88
N MET A 99 -2.90 6.70 5.62
CA MET A 99 -3.07 5.79 4.49
C MET A 99 -1.72 5.57 3.85
N GLU A 100 -1.34 4.30 3.73
CA GLU A 100 -0.05 3.88 3.20
C GLU A 100 -0.28 2.68 2.28
N GLY A 101 0.31 2.75 1.10
CA GLY A 101 0.20 1.74 0.07
C GLY A 101 -1.08 1.79 -0.75
N LEU A 102 -0.94 1.39 -2.01
CA LEU A 102 -2.03 1.35 -2.95
C LEU A 102 -1.95 0.08 -3.80
N ALA A 103 -3.09 -0.56 -4.00
CA ALA A 103 -3.31 -1.50 -5.10
C ALA A 103 -4.57 -1.11 -5.85
N VAL A 104 -4.58 -1.30 -7.17
CA VAL A 104 -5.74 -1.04 -8.02
C VAL A 104 -5.94 -2.21 -8.95
N ASN A 105 -7.19 -2.68 -9.06
CA ASN A 105 -7.56 -3.66 -10.06
C ASN A 105 -9.07 -3.63 -10.33
N GLY A 106 -9.46 -3.56 -11.60
CA GLY A 106 -10.85 -3.68 -12.02
C GLY A 106 -11.73 -2.48 -11.65
N GLY A 107 -11.12 -1.32 -11.36
CA GLY A 107 -11.82 -0.12 -10.89
C GLY A 107 -12.03 -0.04 -9.38
N TRP A 108 -11.48 -1.00 -8.62
CA TRP A 108 -11.37 -0.91 -7.17
C TRP A 108 -9.96 -0.48 -6.77
N ALA A 109 -9.87 0.44 -5.82
CA ALA A 109 -8.64 0.78 -5.12
C ALA A 109 -8.64 0.15 -3.73
N TYR A 110 -7.47 -0.27 -3.27
CA TYR A 110 -7.21 -0.89 -1.97
C TYR A 110 -6.02 -0.20 -1.32
N SER A 111 -6.12 0.17 -0.06
CA SER A 111 -5.05 0.86 0.67
C SER A 111 -5.00 0.42 2.12
N SER A 112 -3.81 0.41 2.72
CA SER A 112 -3.64 0.14 4.15
C SER A 112 -3.93 1.41 4.92
N TRP A 113 -4.79 1.31 5.93
CA TRP A 113 -5.23 2.44 6.75
C TRP A 113 -4.89 2.17 8.22
N TYR A 114 -4.16 3.10 8.82
CA TYR A 114 -3.74 3.07 10.21
C TYR A 114 -4.45 4.16 11.02
N ARG A 115 -4.72 3.86 12.29
CA ARG A 115 -5.42 4.77 13.21
C ARG A 115 -4.61 6.04 13.54
N SER A 116 -3.28 5.97 13.45
CA SER A 116 -2.36 7.08 13.68
C SER A 116 -0.98 6.73 13.13
N ALA A 117 -0.10 7.73 13.00
CA ALA A 117 1.30 7.52 12.63
C ALA A 117 2.08 6.72 13.69
N ALA A 118 1.61 6.69 14.94
CA ALA A 118 2.18 5.83 15.99
C ALA A 118 1.59 4.40 16.00
N ALA A 119 0.55 4.15 15.19
CA ALA A 119 -0.05 2.83 15.05
C ALA A 119 0.44 2.08 13.81
N SER A 120 1.00 2.77 12.81
CA SER A 120 1.91 2.14 11.84
C SER A 120 3.13 1.56 12.57
N ASP A 121 3.59 2.14 13.69
CA ASP A 121 4.63 1.53 14.55
C ASP A 121 4.18 0.19 15.19
N GLN A 122 2.86 -0.04 15.31
CA GLN A 122 2.29 -1.31 15.76
C GLN A 122 2.01 -2.28 14.61
N LEU A 123 2.29 -1.87 13.36
CA LEU A 123 2.21 -2.65 12.12
C LEU A 123 0.83 -3.25 11.86
N LYS A 124 -0.23 -2.65 12.42
CA LYS A 124 -1.59 -3.19 12.39
C LYS A 124 -2.60 -2.11 11.99
N GLY A 125 -3.43 -2.44 11.01
CA GLY A 125 -4.40 -1.55 10.41
C GLY A 125 -5.53 -2.31 9.73
N ASN A 126 -6.20 -1.63 8.81
CA ASN A 126 -7.25 -2.19 7.97
C ASN A 126 -6.89 -2.01 6.49
N ILE A 127 -7.29 -2.95 5.66
CA ILE A 127 -7.40 -2.71 4.22
C ILE A 127 -8.74 -2.07 3.96
N VAL A 128 -8.71 -0.89 3.35
CA VAL A 128 -9.90 -0.17 2.89
C VAL A 128 -9.99 -0.27 1.38
N ALA A 129 -11.17 -0.65 0.89
CA ALA A 129 -11.42 -0.78 -0.54
C ALA A 129 -12.49 0.22 -1.01
N PHE A 130 -12.22 0.89 -2.12
CA PHE A 130 -13.12 1.86 -2.75
C PHE A 130 -13.49 1.44 -4.17
N ASN A 131 -14.78 1.35 -4.46
CA ASN A 131 -15.26 1.17 -5.83
C ASN A 131 -15.26 2.52 -6.56
N MET A 132 -14.15 2.87 -7.19
CA MET A 132 -13.98 4.18 -7.84
C MET A 132 -14.97 4.43 -8.97
N LYS A 133 -15.56 3.37 -9.56
CA LYS A 133 -16.58 3.49 -10.63
C LYS A 133 -17.96 3.89 -10.10
N LYS A 134 -18.23 3.68 -8.81
CA LYS A 134 -19.55 3.94 -8.19
C LYS A 134 -19.53 5.12 -7.21
N LEU A 135 -18.34 5.59 -6.86
CA LEU A 135 -18.15 6.76 -6.00
C LEU A 135 -17.93 8.00 -6.87
N ASN A 136 -18.49 9.14 -6.45
CA ASN A 136 -18.04 10.41 -7.03
C ASN A 136 -16.67 10.76 -6.42
N LYS A 137 -15.68 10.95 -7.29
CA LYS A 137 -14.29 11.21 -6.92
C LYS A 137 -14.08 12.39 -5.97
N TYR A 138 -14.95 13.40 -5.95
CA TYR A 138 -14.84 14.56 -5.07
C TYR A 138 -15.70 14.47 -3.82
N GLN A 139 -16.82 13.75 -3.89
CA GLN A 139 -17.80 13.69 -2.79
C GLN A 139 -17.52 12.54 -1.82
N ALA A 140 -16.77 11.51 -2.23
CA ALA A 140 -16.42 10.38 -1.36
C ALA A 140 -15.75 10.82 -0.06
N GLN A 141 -14.90 11.86 -0.10
CA GLN A 141 -14.25 12.43 1.09
C GLN A 141 -15.22 12.91 2.18
N TYR A 142 -16.50 13.11 1.86
CA TYR A 142 -17.51 13.56 2.82
C TYR A 142 -18.24 12.42 3.54
N LEU A 143 -17.85 11.16 3.29
CA LEU A 143 -18.30 10.02 4.11
C LEU A 143 -17.94 10.19 5.59
N SER A 144 -16.90 10.98 5.89
CA SER A 144 -16.41 11.31 7.23
C SER A 144 -15.41 12.47 7.17
N PRO A 145 -15.23 13.28 8.23
CA PRO A 145 -15.84 13.19 9.58
C PRO A 145 -17.32 13.57 9.65
N ARG A 146 -17.97 13.26 10.77
CA ARG A 146 -19.38 13.58 11.08
C ARG A 146 -19.77 15.02 10.75
N SER A 147 -18.84 15.97 10.93
CA SER A 147 -19.07 17.39 10.60
C SER A 147 -19.38 17.65 9.12
N TYR A 148 -19.02 16.73 8.22
CA TYR A 148 -19.39 16.76 6.80
C TYR A 148 -20.64 15.94 6.50
N LEU A 149 -20.88 14.88 7.29
CA LEU A 149 -22.02 14.00 7.15
C LEU A 149 -23.32 14.79 7.29
N TYR A 150 -24.26 14.57 6.37
CA TYR A 150 -25.55 15.29 6.27
C TYR A 150 -25.51 16.78 5.92
N LYS A 151 -24.38 17.46 6.11
CA LYS A 151 -24.16 18.83 5.58
C LYS A 151 -23.74 18.83 4.11
N LYS A 152 -23.05 17.78 3.66
CA LYS A 152 -22.50 17.67 2.29
C LYS A 152 -23.03 16.46 1.51
N LEU A 153 -23.63 15.48 2.19
CA LEU A 153 -24.23 14.29 1.57
C LEU A 153 -25.65 14.06 2.11
N SER A 154 -26.63 13.83 1.23
CA SER A 154 -27.93 13.31 1.67
C SER A 154 -27.79 11.89 2.23
N PHE A 155 -28.74 11.46 3.08
CA PHE A 155 -28.73 10.09 3.61
C PHE A 155 -28.74 9.02 2.51
N GLY A 156 -29.51 9.24 1.43
CA GLY A 156 -29.52 8.35 0.27
C GLY A 156 -28.15 8.23 -0.41
N LYS A 157 -27.42 9.35 -0.58
CA LYS A 157 -26.04 9.33 -1.11
C LYS A 157 -25.07 8.64 -0.15
N PHE A 158 -25.16 8.93 1.14
CA PHE A 158 -24.36 8.26 2.17
C PHE A 158 -24.55 6.74 2.09
N LYS A 159 -25.80 6.26 2.14
CA LYS A 159 -26.13 4.84 2.04
C LYS A 159 -25.56 4.20 0.77
N SER A 160 -25.70 4.86 -0.38
CA SER A 160 -25.17 4.38 -1.66
C SER A 160 -23.64 4.31 -1.68
N TYR A 161 -22.95 5.32 -1.14
CA TYR A 161 -21.49 5.32 -1.07
C TYR A 161 -20.95 4.28 -0.09
N SER A 162 -21.58 4.10 1.08
CA SER A 162 -21.18 3.09 2.05
C SER A 162 -21.25 1.66 1.49
N GLN A 163 -22.16 1.36 0.57
CA GLN A 163 -22.23 0.06 -0.12
C GLN A 163 -21.06 -0.18 -1.09
N ASN A 164 -20.31 0.88 -1.41
CA ASN A 164 -19.19 0.89 -2.36
C ASN A 164 -17.84 1.11 -1.67
N VAL A 165 -17.82 0.97 -0.34
CA VAL A 165 -16.64 0.97 0.50
C VAL A 165 -16.61 -0.34 1.30
N LYS A 166 -15.46 -0.98 1.41
CA LYS A 166 -15.26 -2.15 2.27
C LYS A 166 -14.10 -1.88 3.23
N VAL A 167 -14.18 -2.44 4.42
CA VAL A 167 -13.11 -2.36 5.43
C VAL A 167 -12.84 -3.77 5.93
N SER A 168 -11.58 -4.20 5.89
CA SER A 168 -11.18 -5.50 6.42
C SER A 168 -11.29 -5.54 7.94
N PRO A 169 -11.26 -6.73 8.57
CA PRO A 169 -10.89 -6.85 9.98
C PRO A 169 -9.55 -6.17 10.27
N TYR A 170 -9.34 -5.78 11.53
CA TYR A 170 -8.06 -5.26 12.00
C TYR A 170 -7.00 -6.36 11.96
N MET A 171 -5.88 -6.13 11.29
CA MET A 171 -4.86 -7.15 11.02
C MET A 171 -3.46 -6.56 10.91
N ARG A 172 -2.44 -7.41 10.95
CA ARG A 172 -1.04 -7.03 10.76
C ARG A 172 -0.80 -6.73 9.28
N LEU A 173 -0.35 -5.52 8.95
CA LEU A 173 -0.10 -5.09 7.57
C LEU A 173 1.37 -4.71 7.29
N GLY A 174 2.23 -4.74 8.33
CA GLY A 174 3.62 -4.28 8.22
C GLY A 174 3.70 -2.76 8.16
N HIS A 175 4.68 -2.22 7.43
CA HIS A 175 4.73 -0.79 7.11
C HIS A 175 3.50 -0.40 6.29
N GLY A 176 3.06 -1.26 5.36
CA GLY A 176 1.76 -1.13 4.68
C GLY A 176 1.83 -0.55 3.27
N GLN A 177 3.01 -0.16 2.79
CA GLN A 177 3.18 0.40 1.44
C GLN A 177 3.19 -0.66 0.31
N SER A 178 3.29 -1.94 0.67
CA SER A 178 3.50 -3.05 -0.26
C SER A 178 2.22 -3.83 -0.52
N LEU A 179 1.48 -3.44 -1.56
CA LEU A 179 0.26 -4.14 -1.98
C LEU A 179 0.26 -4.50 -3.46
N GLY A 180 -0.57 -5.48 -3.81
CA GLY A 180 -1.03 -5.67 -5.18
C GLY A 180 -2.37 -6.38 -5.21
N ALA A 181 -3.04 -6.35 -6.36
CA ALA A 181 -4.39 -6.90 -6.48
C ALA A 181 -4.57 -7.63 -7.81
N SER A 182 -5.07 -8.86 -7.74
CA SER A 182 -5.47 -9.67 -8.89
C SER A 182 -6.99 -9.64 -9.06
N SER A 183 -7.54 -10.47 -9.95
CA SER A 183 -9.00 -10.57 -10.12
C SER A 183 -9.73 -11.00 -8.83
N LYS A 184 -9.13 -11.86 -8.00
CA LYS A 184 -9.79 -12.47 -6.83
C LYS A 184 -9.19 -12.07 -5.50
N TYR A 185 -7.91 -11.69 -5.48
CA TYR A 185 -7.16 -11.51 -4.25
C TYR A 185 -6.49 -10.15 -4.17
N ILE A 186 -6.20 -9.74 -2.95
CA ILE A 186 -5.28 -8.66 -2.60
C ILE A 186 -4.09 -9.33 -1.92
N TYR A 187 -2.90 -8.86 -2.22
CA TYR A 187 -1.66 -9.33 -1.61
C TYR A 187 -1.04 -8.17 -0.84
N VAL A 188 -0.55 -8.47 0.36
CA VAL A 188 0.15 -7.52 1.22
C VAL A 188 1.47 -8.15 1.64
N LEU A 189 2.59 -7.45 1.46
CA LEU A 189 3.82 -7.82 2.15
C LEU A 189 3.82 -7.14 3.52
N ALA A 190 3.44 -7.90 4.55
CA ALA A 190 3.52 -7.50 5.94
C ALA A 190 4.97 -7.64 6.42
N ASN A 191 5.75 -6.60 6.17
CA ASN A 191 7.15 -6.51 6.53
C ASN A 191 7.32 -5.94 7.96
N GLU A 192 8.57 -5.91 8.46
CA GLU A 192 8.96 -5.40 9.79
C GLU A 192 8.47 -6.30 10.92
N ASN A 193 8.44 -7.62 10.69
CA ASN A 193 7.84 -8.54 11.64
C ASN A 193 8.60 -8.59 12.97
N LYS A 194 8.11 -7.83 13.97
CA LYS A 194 8.51 -7.91 15.38
C LYS A 194 7.79 -9.07 16.08
N LEU A 195 8.51 -9.84 16.90
CA LEU A 195 7.98 -10.77 17.90
C LEU A 195 7.38 -9.98 19.08
N PRO A 196 6.56 -10.63 19.93
CA PRO A 196 6.14 -10.06 21.21
C PRO A 196 7.35 -9.56 22.02
N GLY A 197 7.25 -8.36 22.61
CA GLY A 197 8.35 -7.72 23.33
C GLY A 197 9.29 -6.86 22.47
N GLY A 198 8.97 -6.65 21.18
CA GLY A 198 9.71 -5.71 20.32
C GLY A 198 10.99 -6.29 19.72
N ALA A 199 11.36 -7.51 20.07
CA ALA A 199 12.42 -8.25 19.38
C ALA A 199 12.03 -8.43 17.92
N SER A 200 12.94 -8.14 16.98
CA SER A 200 12.73 -8.58 15.59
C SER A 200 12.49 -10.09 15.57
N ASN A 201 11.63 -10.60 14.68
CA ASN A 201 11.57 -12.03 14.41
C ASN A 201 12.95 -12.48 13.94
N GLY A 202 13.72 -13.08 14.85
CA GLY A 202 15.17 -13.32 14.77
C GLY A 202 15.61 -14.25 13.63
N PHE A 203 14.75 -14.50 12.64
CA PHE A 203 14.96 -15.34 11.47
C PHE A 203 14.65 -14.63 10.14
N TYR A 204 14.78 -13.30 10.08
CA TYR A 204 14.81 -12.46 8.85
C TYR A 204 13.64 -12.62 7.86
N SER A 205 12.50 -13.18 8.28
CA SER A 205 11.40 -13.51 7.37
C SER A 205 10.31 -12.44 7.32
N GLU A 206 9.81 -12.15 6.13
CA GLU A 206 8.62 -11.31 5.90
C GLU A 206 7.37 -12.18 5.73
N GLU A 207 6.19 -11.59 5.89
CA GLU A 207 4.92 -12.29 5.72
C GLU A 207 4.20 -11.76 4.48
N ILE A 208 3.68 -12.66 3.66
CA ILE A 208 2.75 -12.31 2.57
C ILE A 208 1.35 -12.72 3.00
N LEU A 209 0.43 -11.77 3.04
CA LEU A 209 -0.98 -12.01 3.27
C LEU A 209 -1.72 -11.99 1.93
N GLN A 210 -2.52 -13.02 1.68
CA GLN A 210 -3.50 -13.03 0.60
C GLN A 210 -4.89 -12.86 1.20
N LEU A 211 -5.60 -11.81 0.78
CA LEU A 211 -6.95 -11.47 1.22
C LEU A 211 -7.94 -11.73 0.08
N LYS A 212 -9.13 -12.26 0.39
CA LYS A 212 -10.21 -12.38 -0.60
C LYS A 212 -10.80 -10.99 -0.89
N LYS A 213 -10.98 -10.62 -2.16
CA LYS A 213 -11.66 -9.36 -2.52
C LYS A 213 -13.15 -9.32 -2.16
N SER A 214 -13.79 -10.47 -1.99
CA SER A 214 -15.20 -10.58 -1.65
C SER A 214 -15.51 -9.93 -0.30
N ASP A 215 -14.71 -10.27 0.72
CA ASP A 215 -14.96 -9.94 2.13
C ASP A 215 -13.74 -9.35 2.87
N LEU A 216 -12.60 -9.19 2.19
CA LEU A 216 -11.33 -8.68 2.73
C LEU A 216 -10.76 -9.51 3.89
N THR A 217 -11.16 -10.78 4.01
CA THR A 217 -10.61 -11.70 5.02
C THR A 217 -9.38 -12.44 4.50
N ILE A 218 -8.49 -12.83 5.41
CA ILE A 218 -7.28 -13.60 5.09
C ILE A 218 -7.67 -14.97 4.54
N ASN A 219 -7.21 -15.23 3.31
CA ASN A 219 -7.25 -16.55 2.68
C ASN A 219 -6.01 -17.37 3.05
N LYS A 220 -4.84 -16.72 3.02
CA LYS A 220 -3.55 -17.40 3.15
C LYS A 220 -2.47 -16.48 3.67
N VAL A 221 -1.50 -17.08 4.35
CA VAL A 221 -0.27 -16.44 4.82
C VAL A 221 0.92 -17.29 4.38
N TRP A 222 1.98 -16.65 3.92
CA TRP A 222 3.29 -17.27 3.71
C TRP A 222 4.34 -16.52 4.51
N SER A 223 5.35 -17.23 5.00
CA SER A 223 6.59 -16.62 5.45
C SER A 223 7.63 -16.76 4.33
N ILE A 224 8.30 -15.67 4.00
CA ILE A 224 9.36 -15.64 3.00
C ILE A 224 10.67 -15.20 3.62
N ARG A 225 11.76 -15.79 3.16
CA ARG A 225 13.12 -15.39 3.49
C ARG A 225 13.99 -15.53 2.25
N VAL A 226 14.71 -14.46 1.91
CA VAL A 226 15.65 -14.43 0.81
C VAL A 226 17.04 -14.18 1.39
N ASP A 227 17.97 -15.10 1.18
CA ASP A 227 19.35 -14.96 1.64
C ASP A 227 20.34 -15.00 0.47
N VAL A 228 21.40 -14.21 0.59
CA VAL A 228 22.56 -14.21 -0.31
C VAL A 228 23.78 -14.51 0.55
N GLY A 229 24.23 -15.76 0.54
CA GLY A 229 25.20 -16.26 1.52
C GLY A 229 24.65 -16.13 2.94
N SER A 230 25.35 -15.40 3.81
CA SER A 230 24.92 -15.09 5.17
C SER A 230 24.11 -13.80 5.30
N SER A 231 23.86 -13.09 4.18
CA SER A 231 23.22 -11.79 4.17
C SER A 231 21.76 -11.90 3.72
N GLY A 232 20.83 -11.65 4.64
CA GLY A 232 19.40 -11.60 4.33
C GLY A 232 19.03 -10.41 3.43
N ARG A 233 17.98 -10.58 2.63
CA ARG A 233 17.34 -9.52 1.85
C ARG A 233 15.93 -9.33 2.40
N TYR A 234 15.73 -8.17 3.02
CA TYR A 234 14.47 -7.77 3.62
C TYR A 234 13.87 -6.64 2.78
N PHE A 235 12.65 -6.85 2.27
CA PHE A 235 12.03 -5.95 1.31
C PHE A 235 11.22 -4.86 2.02
N TYR A 236 11.78 -3.66 2.05
CA TYR A 236 11.06 -2.48 2.51
C TYR A 236 9.82 -2.18 1.65
N ASN A 237 9.86 -2.53 0.36
CA ASN A 237 8.71 -2.38 -0.53
C ASN A 237 8.58 -3.57 -1.48
N ALA A 238 7.36 -3.87 -1.91
CA ALA A 238 7.08 -4.94 -2.87
C ALA A 238 5.81 -4.68 -3.69
N ALA A 239 5.79 -5.25 -4.89
CA ALA A 239 4.68 -5.19 -5.82
C ALA A 239 4.27 -6.61 -6.24
N PHE A 240 2.97 -6.89 -6.26
CA PHE A 240 2.43 -8.16 -6.74
C PHE A 240 1.87 -8.00 -8.16
N ALA A 241 2.55 -8.58 -9.13
CA ALA A 241 2.24 -8.50 -10.56
C ALA A 241 1.24 -9.58 -11.01
N GLY A 242 0.37 -10.03 -10.11
CA GLY A 242 -0.58 -11.12 -10.33
C GLY A 242 -0.63 -12.08 -9.16
N ASP A 243 -1.32 -13.21 -9.34
CA ASP A 243 -1.53 -14.18 -8.24
C ASP A 243 -0.27 -14.94 -7.83
N ASN A 244 0.68 -15.06 -8.76
CA ASN A 244 1.83 -15.96 -8.66
C ASN A 244 3.18 -15.26 -8.83
N THR A 245 3.22 -13.92 -8.92
CA THR A 245 4.47 -13.19 -9.13
C THR A 245 4.52 -11.96 -8.23
N MET A 246 5.63 -11.84 -7.51
CA MET A 246 5.98 -10.71 -6.65
C MET A 246 7.34 -10.16 -7.06
N TYR A 247 7.52 -8.87 -6.91
CA TYR A 247 8.80 -8.19 -7.00
C TYR A 247 9.08 -7.51 -5.66
N GLY A 248 10.20 -7.85 -5.01
CA GLY A 248 10.69 -7.20 -3.79
C GLY A 248 11.79 -6.20 -4.08
N VAL A 249 11.86 -5.11 -3.31
CA VAL A 249 12.88 -4.06 -3.45
C VAL A 249 13.77 -4.07 -2.22
N PHE A 250 15.08 -4.21 -2.44
CA PHE A 250 16.09 -4.13 -1.40
C PHE A 250 17.09 -3.01 -1.71
N HIS A 251 17.31 -2.09 -0.77
CA HIS A 251 18.36 -1.07 -0.91
C HIS A 251 19.67 -1.62 -0.35
N ASN A 252 20.63 -1.88 -1.23
CA ASN A 252 21.97 -2.29 -0.84
C ASN A 252 22.88 -1.06 -0.72
N ALA A 253 22.71 -0.32 0.37
CA ALA A 253 23.39 0.96 0.60
C ALA A 253 24.93 0.85 0.58
N ALA A 254 25.49 -0.24 1.09
CA ALA A 254 26.94 -0.49 1.09
C ALA A 254 27.55 -0.58 -0.31
N PHE A 255 26.74 -0.97 -1.31
CA PHE A 255 27.14 -1.09 -2.70
C PHE A 255 26.50 -0.03 -3.60
N GLY A 256 25.84 0.98 -3.04
CA GLY A 256 25.25 2.08 -3.78
C GLY A 256 24.20 1.70 -4.82
N ARG A 257 23.42 0.65 -4.55
CA ARG A 257 22.47 0.09 -5.53
C ARG A 257 21.14 -0.34 -4.92
N TYR A 258 20.13 -0.44 -5.75
CA TYR A 258 18.89 -1.15 -5.44
C TYR A 258 18.87 -2.50 -6.15
N GLU A 259 18.38 -3.52 -5.46
CA GLU A 259 18.17 -4.88 -5.96
C GLU A 259 16.67 -5.14 -6.07
N PHE A 260 16.23 -5.67 -7.22
CA PHE A 260 14.85 -6.03 -7.52
C PHE A 260 14.76 -7.55 -7.66
N TRP A 261 13.98 -8.16 -6.78
CA TRP A 261 13.91 -9.60 -6.62
C TRP A 261 12.58 -10.12 -7.13
N ARG A 262 12.59 -10.87 -8.24
CA ARG A 262 11.39 -11.51 -8.76
C ARG A 262 11.19 -12.86 -8.10
N LEU A 263 10.09 -13.02 -7.39
CA LEU A 263 9.65 -14.28 -6.81
C LEU A 263 8.43 -14.81 -7.55
N ASN A 264 8.40 -16.11 -7.82
CA ASN A 264 7.22 -16.80 -8.34
C ASN A 264 6.68 -17.80 -7.30
N LEU A 265 5.36 -17.92 -7.24
CA LEU A 265 4.69 -18.92 -6.41
C LEU A 265 4.68 -20.27 -7.15
N VAL A 266 5.48 -21.22 -6.67
CA VAL A 266 5.61 -22.57 -7.24
C VAL A 266 5.35 -23.59 -6.14
N ASN A 267 4.45 -24.56 -6.38
CA ASN A 267 4.08 -25.59 -5.39
C ASN A 267 3.76 -25.00 -4.01
N ASN A 268 3.02 -23.89 -4.00
CA ASN A 268 2.65 -23.14 -2.80
C ASN A 268 3.83 -22.56 -1.99
N ARG A 269 4.96 -22.31 -2.64
CA ARG A 269 6.15 -21.68 -2.05
C ARG A 269 6.61 -20.54 -2.95
N TRP A 270 6.89 -19.39 -2.36
CA TRP A 270 7.51 -18.29 -3.09
C TRP A 270 8.97 -18.61 -3.30
N GLN A 271 9.43 -18.56 -4.55
CA GLN A 271 10.79 -18.92 -4.96
C GLN A 271 11.38 -17.79 -5.78
N VAL A 272 12.60 -17.38 -5.45
CA VAL A 272 13.34 -16.42 -6.27
C VAL A 272 13.58 -17.02 -7.64
N SER A 273 13.30 -16.25 -8.68
CA SER A 273 13.47 -16.64 -10.09
C SER A 273 14.44 -15.75 -10.84
N GLN A 274 14.63 -14.52 -10.36
CA GLN A 274 15.52 -13.53 -10.97
C GLN A 274 15.87 -12.46 -9.93
N VAL A 275 17.10 -11.96 -10.01
CA VAL A 275 17.51 -10.73 -9.33
C VAL A 275 18.15 -9.79 -10.34
N THR A 276 17.74 -8.53 -10.31
CA THR A 276 18.34 -7.46 -11.10
C THR A 276 18.74 -6.34 -10.17
N ALA A 277 19.69 -5.51 -10.57
CA ALA A 277 20.16 -4.41 -9.75
C ALA A 277 20.44 -3.18 -10.59
N THR A 278 20.11 -2.02 -10.04
CA THR A 278 20.38 -0.72 -10.65
C THR A 278 21.42 0.02 -9.81
N GLN A 279 22.55 0.37 -10.41
CA GLN A 279 23.69 1.05 -9.78
C GLN A 279 23.40 2.55 -9.60
N SER A 280 22.61 2.88 -8.58
CA SER A 280 22.30 4.24 -8.14
C SER A 280 21.54 4.19 -6.81
N HIS A 281 21.65 5.23 -6.00
CA HIS A 281 20.74 5.47 -4.88
C HIS A 281 19.39 6.09 -5.29
N PHE A 282 19.23 6.44 -6.59
CA PHE A 282 18.14 7.24 -7.18
C PHE A 282 18.00 8.66 -6.64
N VAL A 283 17.96 8.79 -5.33
CA VAL A 283 17.85 10.04 -4.60
C VAL A 283 19.13 10.29 -3.79
N LYS A 284 19.56 11.56 -3.77
CA LYS A 284 20.75 11.96 -3.01
C LYS A 284 20.55 11.65 -1.53
N GLN A 285 21.40 10.80 -0.98
CA GLN A 285 21.38 10.41 0.43
C GLN A 285 22.03 11.54 1.26
N GLN A 286 21.24 12.31 2.00
CA GLN A 286 21.70 13.09 3.15
C GLN A 286 20.88 12.63 4.35
N ALA A 287 21.46 12.70 5.57
CA ALA A 287 20.86 12.15 6.79
C ALA A 287 19.34 12.40 6.90
N GLY A 288 18.55 11.32 6.96
CA GLY A 288 17.09 11.33 6.86
C GLY A 288 16.54 11.16 5.44
N SER A 289 17.19 10.32 4.62
CA SER A 289 16.91 10.15 3.19
C SER A 289 15.51 9.62 2.89
N SER A 290 14.88 10.15 1.85
CA SER A 290 13.56 9.71 1.33
C SER A 290 13.59 8.20 1.05
N PRO A 291 12.92 7.36 1.86
CA PRO A 291 12.83 5.93 1.59
C PRO A 291 11.93 5.69 0.36
N VAL A 292 11.92 4.45 -0.13
CA VAL A 292 10.94 4.05 -1.15
C VAL A 292 9.55 4.14 -0.53
N GLN A 293 8.71 5.03 -1.05
CA GLN A 293 7.34 5.23 -0.56
C GLN A 293 6.29 4.49 -1.41
N GLY A 294 6.71 3.84 -2.51
CA GLY A 294 5.80 3.04 -3.32
C GLY A 294 6.52 2.30 -4.43
N PHE A 295 6.04 1.11 -4.74
CA PHE A 295 6.55 0.28 -5.81
C PHE A 295 5.41 -0.38 -6.58
N SER A 296 5.51 -0.41 -7.91
CA SER A 296 4.52 -1.07 -8.76
C SER A 296 5.16 -1.66 -10.01
N VAL A 297 4.56 -2.70 -10.55
CA VAL A 297 5.01 -3.39 -11.78
C VAL A 297 3.84 -3.53 -12.75
N SER A 298 4.09 -3.25 -14.04
CA SER A 298 3.12 -3.48 -15.13
C SER A 298 3.83 -3.92 -16.40
N GLY A 299 3.56 -5.16 -16.82
CA GLY A 299 4.27 -5.81 -17.91
C GLY A 299 5.77 -5.87 -17.61
N SER A 300 6.58 -5.35 -18.54
CA SER A 300 8.04 -5.24 -18.39
C SER A 300 8.49 -3.98 -17.62
N ASN A 301 7.58 -3.16 -17.11
CA ASN A 301 7.93 -1.89 -16.46
C ASN A 301 7.81 -1.99 -14.94
N MET A 302 8.77 -1.39 -14.24
CA MET A 302 8.74 -1.16 -12.80
C MET A 302 8.69 0.34 -12.50
N TYR A 303 8.04 0.71 -11.40
CA TYR A 303 7.87 2.08 -10.96
C TYR A 303 8.24 2.20 -9.48
N LEU A 304 9.16 3.11 -9.17
CA LEU A 304 9.68 3.31 -7.82
C LEU A 304 9.43 4.77 -7.41
N ALA A 305 8.71 4.99 -6.31
CA ALA A 305 8.44 6.32 -5.79
C ALA A 305 9.31 6.66 -4.58
N PHE A 306 9.76 7.91 -4.54
CA PHE A 306 10.45 8.53 -3.41
C PHE A 306 9.84 9.90 -3.17
N ASN A 307 9.03 10.02 -2.13
CA ASN A 307 8.28 11.24 -1.81
C ASN A 307 7.57 11.82 -3.02
N ASN A 308 8.17 12.81 -3.71
CA ASN A 308 7.59 13.44 -4.89
C ASN A 308 8.18 13.04 -6.25
N LEU A 309 9.03 12.03 -6.26
CA LEU A 309 9.67 11.49 -7.45
C LEU A 309 9.08 10.13 -7.80
N ILE A 310 8.94 9.86 -9.09
CA ILE A 310 8.63 8.54 -9.63
C ILE A 310 9.69 8.19 -10.66
N PHE A 311 10.34 7.05 -10.51
CA PHE A 311 11.29 6.49 -11.46
C PHE A 311 10.63 5.33 -12.19
N LYS A 312 10.86 5.25 -13.50
CA LYS A 312 10.51 4.10 -14.32
C LYS A 312 11.76 3.33 -14.70
N LEU A 313 11.68 2.02 -14.54
CA LEU A 313 12.68 1.05 -14.97
C LEU A 313 12.00 -0.03 -15.81
N GLN A 314 12.78 -0.79 -16.56
CA GLN A 314 12.37 -2.11 -17.04
C GLN A 314 12.63 -3.16 -15.95
N THR A 315 11.95 -4.31 -16.01
CA THR A 315 12.09 -5.42 -15.03
C THR A 315 13.49 -6.05 -15.02
N ASP A 316 14.29 -5.81 -16.06
CA ASP A 316 15.71 -6.16 -16.13
C ASP A 316 16.63 -5.20 -15.33
N GLY A 317 16.09 -4.08 -14.82
CA GLY A 317 16.83 -3.07 -14.07
C GLY A 317 17.23 -1.84 -14.89
N ILE A 318 16.95 -1.80 -16.20
CA ILE A 318 17.32 -0.68 -17.06
C ILE A 318 16.48 0.54 -16.71
N TYR A 319 17.13 1.62 -16.26
CA TYR A 319 16.49 2.91 -16.03
C TYR A 319 15.95 3.50 -17.33
N GLN A 320 14.76 4.11 -17.27
CA GLN A 320 14.09 4.70 -18.43
C GLN A 320 13.87 6.21 -18.26
N LYS A 321 13.23 6.61 -17.16
CA LYS A 321 12.80 8.01 -16.97
C LYS A 321 12.46 8.30 -15.52
N THR A 322 12.60 9.56 -15.13
CA THR A 322 12.15 10.11 -13.84
C THR A 322 11.15 11.23 -14.06
N TRP A 323 10.12 11.27 -13.21
CA TRP A 323 9.21 12.39 -13.08
C TRP A 323 9.25 12.94 -11.67
N LYS A 324 8.95 14.22 -11.54
CA LYS A 324 8.78 14.92 -10.26
C LYS A 324 7.41 15.56 -10.26
N HIS A 325 6.56 15.23 -9.28
CA HIS A 325 5.29 15.94 -9.15
C HIS A 325 5.49 17.28 -8.44
N VAL A 326 4.69 18.27 -8.83
CA VAL A 326 4.86 19.67 -8.40
C VAL A 326 4.20 19.99 -7.07
N SER A 327 3.25 19.18 -6.61
CA SER A 327 2.73 19.35 -5.26
C SER A 327 3.82 19.03 -4.23
N ASN A 328 3.90 19.80 -3.15
CA ASN A 328 4.77 19.50 -2.00
C ASN A 328 4.18 18.37 -1.13
N ARG A 329 3.42 17.46 -1.72
CA ARG A 329 2.82 16.31 -1.04
C ARG A 329 3.74 15.11 -1.17
N GLU A 330 3.46 14.07 -0.40
CA GLU A 330 4.23 12.83 -0.38
C GLU A 330 3.40 11.73 -1.05
N ILE A 331 4.02 10.98 -1.96
CA ILE A 331 3.48 9.70 -2.43
C ILE A 331 3.63 8.70 -1.31
N GLU A 332 2.57 7.93 -1.03
CA GLU A 332 2.55 6.85 -0.02
C GLU A 332 2.24 5.49 -0.62
N GLY A 333 2.06 5.41 -1.93
CA GLY A 333 1.79 4.16 -2.61
C GLY A 333 1.70 4.34 -4.11
N LEU A 334 2.13 3.31 -4.84
CA LEU A 334 1.98 3.21 -6.29
C LEU A 334 1.19 1.95 -6.63
N ALA A 335 0.39 2.04 -7.69
CA ALA A 335 -0.24 0.86 -8.28
C ALA A 335 -0.30 0.99 -9.80
N SER A 336 -0.45 -0.14 -10.48
CA SER A 336 -0.67 -0.18 -11.93
C SER A 336 -1.81 -1.12 -12.26
N ASP A 337 -2.70 -0.68 -13.15
CA ASP A 337 -3.76 -1.50 -13.73
C ASP A 337 -3.72 -1.32 -15.25
N GLY A 338 -3.17 -2.33 -15.94
CA GLY A 338 -2.81 -2.21 -17.35
C GLY A 338 -1.83 -1.07 -17.60
N SER A 339 -2.17 -0.16 -18.53
CA SER A 339 -1.32 0.98 -18.90
C SER A 339 -1.46 2.19 -17.96
N GLN A 340 -2.33 2.13 -16.96
CA GLN A 340 -2.62 3.24 -16.05
C GLN A 340 -1.75 3.12 -14.80
N LEU A 341 -1.03 4.19 -14.46
CA LEU A 341 -0.35 4.34 -13.18
C LEU A 341 -1.26 5.09 -12.21
N TYR A 342 -1.26 4.64 -10.96
CA TYR A 342 -1.92 5.30 -9.85
C TYR A 342 -0.89 5.65 -8.77
N ALA A 343 -1.12 6.76 -8.09
CA ALA A 343 -0.35 7.19 -6.94
C ALA A 343 -1.31 7.63 -5.82
N GLN A 344 -1.02 7.22 -4.60
CA GLN A 344 -1.72 7.73 -3.41
C GLN A 344 -0.87 8.82 -2.78
N LEU A 345 -1.49 9.95 -2.42
CA LEU A 345 -0.82 11.06 -1.77
C LEU A 345 -1.22 11.20 -0.29
N ALA A 346 -0.22 11.39 0.58
CA ALA A 346 -0.36 11.70 2.00
C ALA A 346 -0.89 13.12 2.26
N GLN A 347 -1.09 13.45 3.55
CA GLN A 347 -1.56 14.77 4.02
C GLN A 347 -2.95 15.17 3.50
N ARG A 348 -3.85 14.16 3.49
CA ARG A 348 -5.26 14.09 3.03
C ARG A 348 -5.39 13.19 1.81
N GLY A 349 -5.72 11.91 2.04
CA GLY A 349 -5.70 10.88 1.01
C GLY A 349 -6.31 11.30 -0.32
N GLU A 350 -5.52 11.14 -1.35
CA GLU A 350 -5.92 11.35 -2.72
C GLU A 350 -5.31 10.27 -3.58
N ILE A 351 -6.16 9.58 -4.33
CA ILE A 351 -5.73 8.66 -5.37
C ILE A 351 -5.74 9.44 -6.67
N LEU A 352 -4.57 9.56 -7.26
CA LEU A 352 -4.36 10.10 -8.59
C LEU A 352 -4.15 8.97 -9.60
N SER A 353 -4.43 9.25 -10.86
CA SER A 353 -4.03 8.36 -11.95
C SER A 353 -3.59 9.13 -13.19
N GLY A 354 -2.61 8.59 -13.91
CA GLY A 354 -2.18 9.11 -15.20
C GLY A 354 -1.77 7.99 -16.15
N ARG A 355 -1.78 8.32 -17.44
CA ARG A 355 -1.22 7.45 -18.47
C ARG A 355 0.17 7.94 -18.83
N TRP A 356 0.99 6.99 -19.23
CA TRP A 356 2.20 7.30 -19.96
C TRP A 356 1.80 7.89 -21.31
N GLN A 357 2.19 9.12 -21.59
CA GLN A 357 2.34 9.49 -23.00
C GLN A 357 3.56 8.71 -23.50
N LYS A 358 3.34 7.81 -24.47
CA LYS A 358 4.46 7.31 -25.28
C LYS A 358 5.13 8.57 -25.84
N ALA A 359 6.44 8.68 -25.71
CA ALA A 359 7.16 9.71 -26.44
C ALA A 359 6.74 9.56 -27.91
N GLU A 360 6.20 10.63 -28.49
CA GLU A 360 6.11 10.72 -29.95
C GLU A 360 7.55 10.58 -30.45
N LYS A 361 7.74 9.64 -31.39
CA LYS A 361 9.04 9.30 -31.96
C LYS A 361 9.57 10.44 -32.80
#